data_AF-A0A1E5HDT7-F1
#
_entry.id   AF-A0A1E5HDT7-F1
#
_cell.length_a   1.000
_cell.length_b   1.000
_cell.length_c   1.000
_cell.angle_alpha   90.00
_cell.angle_beta   90.00
_cell.angle_gamma   90.00
#
_symmetry.space_group_name_H-M   'P 1'
#
loop_
_entity.id
_entity.type
_entity.pdbx_description
1 polymer ?
#
loop_
_entity_poly.entity_id
_entity_poly.type
_entity_poly.pdbx_seq_one_letter_code
_entity_poly.pdbx_strand_id
1 'polypeptide(L)'
;MNYHRFKQPKAYCPKCSRKVDLLCSEESSDMPQFYICFKCKMVGQFSVGELPTNKFSVFSTERKKEIQEMIEDIPDKYIYKAKGSQLRLEEKSDIYTRRWLSLYEYEKAFGEALGYETIDFREDTHLCKWCNQPLEGRRRSFCSDRCSRSYGKATFFKRGISTLPYRIASRDQFYCRVTGADLAITNRMGVRIPASNQQMEIHHLIFVAQGGSDHESNLITVSKQVHKDYHKGVSYAVQAIEKIKNQQMLSYRDKMYSIETK
;
A
#
# COMPACT_ATOMS: atom_id res chain seq x y z
N MET A 1 -5.97 12.07 34.37
CA MET A 1 -4.82 11.14 34.34
C MET A 1 -3.78 11.67 33.37
N ASN A 2 -2.96 12.61 33.83
CA ASN A 2 -1.87 13.16 33.05
C ASN A 2 -0.58 12.39 33.32
N TYR A 3 -0.21 11.52 32.37
CA TYR A 3 1.11 10.89 32.36
C TYR A 3 2.08 11.72 31.53
N HIS A 4 3.23 12.04 32.12
CA HIS A 4 4.31 12.73 31.43
C HIS A 4 5.31 11.74 30.88
N ARG A 5 5.60 11.89 29.59
CA ARG A 5 6.59 11.09 28.89
C ARG A 5 7.93 11.82 28.87
N PHE A 6 8.95 11.24 29.47
CA PHE A 6 10.31 11.81 29.42
C PHE A 6 11.40 10.74 29.42
N LYS A 7 12.63 11.16 29.13
CA LYS A 7 13.82 10.31 29.13
C LYS A 7 14.77 10.79 30.22
N GLN A 8 15.14 9.90 31.14
CA GLN A 8 16.14 10.20 32.17
C GLN A 8 17.47 9.49 31.88
N PRO A 9 18.64 10.11 32.11
CA PRO A 9 19.95 9.52 31.77
C PRO A 9 20.33 8.22 32.49
N LYS A 10 19.54 7.76 33.47
CA LYS A 10 19.81 6.55 34.27
C LYS A 10 18.77 5.43 34.09
N ALA A 11 17.73 5.66 33.29
CA ALA A 11 16.69 4.66 33.05
C ALA A 11 17.05 3.82 31.81
N TYR A 12 17.37 2.54 32.03
CA TYR A 12 17.78 1.62 30.98
C TYR A 12 16.89 0.39 30.92
N CYS A 13 16.71 -0.12 29.71
CA CYS A 13 15.98 -1.35 29.45
C CYS A 13 16.76 -2.55 30.04
N PRO A 14 16.13 -3.40 30.87
CA PRO A 14 16.81 -4.57 31.45
C PRO A 14 17.25 -5.61 30.41
N LYS A 15 16.62 -5.64 29.22
CA LYS A 15 16.96 -6.61 28.16
C LYS A 15 18.06 -6.14 27.20
N CYS A 16 18.15 -4.85 26.90
CA CYS A 16 19.05 -4.34 25.86
C CYS A 16 19.89 -3.12 26.26
N SER A 17 19.79 -2.69 27.52
CA SER A 17 20.55 -1.58 28.11
C SER A 17 20.45 -0.25 27.36
N ARG A 18 19.44 -0.07 26.48
CA ARG A 18 19.13 1.23 25.86
C ARG A 18 18.25 2.07 26.77
N LYS A 19 18.33 3.39 26.60
CA LYS A 19 17.46 4.33 27.31
C LYS A 19 15.99 4.01 27.03
N VAL A 20 15.19 4.00 28.08
CA VAL A 20 13.73 3.80 28.02
C VAL A 20 13.00 5.13 28.16
N ASP A 21 11.76 5.15 27.69
CA ASP A 21 10.85 6.26 27.91
C ASP A 21 10.06 5.98 29.18
N LEU A 22 10.03 6.94 30.09
CA LEU A 22 9.29 6.85 31.35
C LEU A 22 7.95 7.53 31.19
N LEU A 23 6.92 6.92 31.79
CA LEU A 23 5.57 7.45 31.92
C LEU A 23 5.25 7.55 33.41
N CYS A 24 5.29 8.76 33.95
CA CYS A 24 4.99 9.03 35.36
C CYS A 24 3.77 9.95 35.46
N SER A 25 2.91 9.70 36.43
CA SER A 25 1.81 10.62 36.76
C SER A 25 2.35 11.78 37.61
N GLU A 26 1.91 13.00 37.33
CA GLU A 26 2.12 14.14 38.22
C GLU A 26 1.13 14.18 39.40
N GLU A 27 -0.01 13.49 39.26
CA GLU A 27 -1.14 13.61 40.19
C GLU A 27 -0.89 12.88 41.52
N SER A 28 -0.16 11.76 41.53
CA SER A 28 0.34 11.13 42.76
C SER A 28 1.45 10.10 42.48
N SER A 29 2.35 9.89 43.45
CA SER A 29 3.38 8.86 43.43
C SER A 29 2.83 7.44 43.50
N ASP A 30 1.59 7.29 43.97
CA ASP A 30 0.94 6.01 44.19
C ASP A 30 0.32 5.45 42.90
N MET A 31 0.23 6.27 41.85
CA MET A 31 -0.20 5.81 40.54
C MET A 31 0.87 4.93 39.88
N PRO A 32 0.45 3.89 39.14
CA PRO A 32 1.37 2.98 38.48
C PRO A 32 2.22 3.75 37.46
N GLN A 33 3.54 3.71 37.63
CA GLN A 33 4.48 4.32 36.71
C GLN A 33 4.98 3.26 35.72
N PHE A 34 5.20 3.66 34.47
CA PHE A 34 5.59 2.72 33.42
C PHE A 34 6.91 3.13 32.76
N TYR A 35 7.60 2.14 32.20
CA TYR A 35 8.72 2.35 31.30
C TYR A 35 8.52 1.57 30.01
N ILE A 36 8.86 2.19 28.88
CA ILE A 36 8.68 1.63 27.54
C ILE A 36 10.03 1.51 26.85
N CYS A 37 10.36 0.30 26.41
CA CYS A 37 11.49 0.06 25.52
C CYS A 37 10.99 -0.20 24.09
N PHE A 38 11.10 0.80 23.22
CA PHE A 38 10.68 0.68 21.83
C PHE A 38 11.45 -0.40 21.05
N LYS A 39 12.76 -0.58 21.33
CA LYS A 39 13.57 -1.64 20.68
C LYS A 39 13.10 -3.05 21.05
N CYS A 40 12.82 -3.28 22.33
CA CYS A 40 12.40 -4.59 22.82
C CYS A 40 10.89 -4.81 22.75
N LYS A 41 10.13 -3.79 22.31
CA LYS A 41 8.65 -3.81 22.22
C LYS A 41 7.99 -4.25 23.52
N MET A 42 8.51 -3.77 24.65
CA MET A 42 8.00 -4.12 25.97
C MET A 42 7.60 -2.89 26.77
N VAL A 43 6.58 -3.09 27.60
CA VAL A 43 6.11 -2.14 28.60
C VAL A 43 6.30 -2.79 29.96
N GLY A 44 6.94 -2.12 30.88
CA GLY A 44 7.03 -2.55 32.28
C GLY A 44 6.44 -1.53 33.21
N GLN A 45 6.02 -2.00 34.38
CA GLN A 45 5.56 -1.17 35.49
C GLN A 45 6.63 -1.19 36.57
N PHE A 46 6.95 -0.03 37.13
CA PHE A 46 7.87 0.06 38.27
C PHE A 46 7.35 -0.78 39.44
N SER A 47 8.25 -1.45 40.16
CA SER A 47 7.97 -2.37 41.28
C SER A 47 7.24 -3.68 40.94
N VAL A 48 6.67 -3.83 39.74
CA VAL A 48 5.99 -5.06 39.29
C VAL A 48 6.83 -5.83 38.27
N GLY A 49 7.51 -5.11 37.37
CA GLY A 49 8.32 -5.71 36.30
C GLY A 49 7.67 -5.61 34.92
N GLU A 50 8.07 -6.49 34.00
CA GLU A 50 7.56 -6.51 32.62
C GLU A 50 6.09 -6.94 32.59
N LEU A 51 5.23 -6.13 31.96
CA LEU A 51 3.83 -6.49 31.78
C LEU A 51 3.72 -7.53 30.66
N PRO A 52 2.95 -8.61 30.86
CA PRO A 52 2.79 -9.64 29.84
C PRO A 52 2.05 -9.08 28.63
N THR A 53 2.51 -9.45 27.42
CA THR A 53 1.77 -9.19 26.18
C THR A 53 0.56 -10.12 26.09
N ASN A 54 -0.55 -9.70 26.68
CA ASN A 54 -1.81 -10.44 26.55
C ASN A 54 -2.38 -10.27 25.15
N LYS A 55 -2.79 -11.38 24.52
CA LYS A 55 -3.50 -11.34 23.23
C LYS A 55 -4.92 -10.83 23.44
N PHE A 56 -5.40 -9.97 22.54
CA PHE A 56 -6.78 -9.46 22.56
C PHE A 56 -7.86 -10.55 22.60
N SER A 57 -7.53 -11.77 22.16
CA SER A 57 -8.39 -12.94 22.22
C SER A 57 -8.79 -13.36 23.63
N VAL A 58 -8.04 -12.94 24.67
CA VAL A 58 -8.23 -13.34 26.07
C VAL A 58 -9.24 -12.43 26.80
N PHE A 59 -9.61 -11.27 26.26
CA PHE A 59 -10.60 -10.38 26.88
C PHE A 59 -12.03 -10.90 26.71
N SER A 60 -12.88 -10.65 27.70
CA SER A 60 -14.33 -10.89 27.61
C SER A 60 -14.97 -10.02 26.51
N THR A 61 -16.17 -10.39 26.08
CA THR A 61 -16.95 -9.65 25.08
C THR A 61 -17.23 -8.22 25.50
N GLU A 62 -17.51 -8.01 26.78
CA GLU A 62 -17.82 -6.70 27.38
C GLU A 62 -16.56 -5.83 27.38
N ARG A 63 -15.42 -6.39 27.82
CA ARG A 63 -14.16 -5.66 27.85
C ARG A 63 -13.67 -5.28 26.46
N LYS A 64 -13.93 -6.11 25.44
CA LYS A 64 -13.64 -5.77 24.04
C LYS A 64 -14.46 -4.57 23.57
N LYS A 65 -15.73 -4.49 23.97
CA LYS A 65 -16.61 -3.36 23.63
C LYS A 65 -16.14 -2.06 24.28
N GLU A 66 -15.79 -2.10 25.56
CA GLU A 66 -15.22 -0.94 26.27
C GLU A 66 -13.91 -0.45 25.61
N ILE A 67 -13.04 -1.38 25.20
CA ILE A 67 -11.79 -1.00 24.50
C ILE A 67 -12.08 -0.39 23.13
N GLN A 68 -13.09 -0.90 22.42
CA GLN A 68 -13.52 -0.34 21.14
C GLN A 68 -14.05 1.09 21.32
N GLU A 69 -14.88 1.34 22.33
CA GLU A 69 -15.38 2.67 22.68
C GLU A 69 -14.22 3.63 23.04
N MET A 70 -13.23 3.18 23.81
CA MET A 70 -12.02 3.97 24.12
C MET A 70 -11.16 4.31 22.89
N ILE A 71 -11.12 3.44 21.87
CA ILE A 71 -10.41 3.71 20.62
C ILE A 71 -11.15 4.78 19.81
N GLU A 72 -12.49 4.77 19.85
CA GLU A 72 -13.35 5.73 19.17
C GLU A 72 -13.28 7.14 19.80
N ASP A 73 -12.94 7.23 21.09
CA ASP A 73 -12.69 8.49 21.81
C ASP A 73 -11.34 9.16 21.47
N ILE A 74 -10.44 8.47 20.75
CA ILE A 74 -9.16 9.07 20.34
C ILE A 74 -9.46 10.24 19.38
N PRO A 75 -8.93 11.45 19.63
CA PRO A 75 -9.21 12.59 18.76
C PRO A 75 -8.86 12.28 17.31
N ASP A 76 -9.78 12.61 16.41
CA ASP A 76 -9.73 12.29 14.99
C ASP A 76 -8.39 12.56 14.28
N LYS A 77 -7.64 13.58 14.72
CA LYS A 77 -6.31 13.92 14.20
C LYS A 77 -5.22 12.87 14.46
N TYR A 78 -5.46 11.97 15.40
CA TYR A 78 -4.55 10.88 15.78
C TYR A 78 -5.02 9.51 15.28
N ILE A 79 -6.18 9.45 14.62
CA ILE A 79 -6.68 8.24 13.97
C ILE A 79 -6.27 8.28 12.50
N TYR A 80 -5.60 7.23 12.04
CA TYR A 80 -5.35 7.06 10.61
C TYR A 80 -6.66 6.73 9.89
N LYS A 81 -7.23 7.71 9.18
CA LYS A 81 -8.55 7.60 8.53
C LYS A 81 -8.50 7.16 7.06
N ALA A 82 -7.30 6.93 6.50
CA ALA A 82 -7.22 6.63 5.09
C ALA A 82 -7.70 5.20 4.78
N LYS A 83 -8.78 5.07 3.98
CA LYS A 83 -9.17 3.82 3.32
C LYS A 83 -8.08 3.45 2.32
N GLY A 84 -7.24 2.49 2.68
CA GLY A 84 -6.13 2.09 1.83
C GLY A 84 -4.97 1.47 2.57
N SER A 85 -3.82 1.46 1.90
CA SER A 85 -2.65 0.69 2.28
C SER A 85 -2.24 0.93 3.72
N GLN A 86 -2.03 -0.19 4.39
CA GLN A 86 -1.71 -0.26 5.80
C GLN A 86 -0.23 0.02 6.00
N LEU A 87 0.09 0.85 7.00
CA LEU A 87 1.43 0.90 7.56
C LEU A 87 1.68 -0.43 8.26
N ARG A 88 2.66 -1.20 7.77
CA ARG A 88 3.10 -2.44 8.40
C ARG A 88 4.50 -2.24 8.92
N LEU A 89 4.72 -2.61 10.18
CA LEU A 89 6.05 -2.64 10.76
C LEU A 89 6.87 -3.70 10.02
N GLU A 90 7.97 -3.30 9.42
CA GLU A 90 8.89 -4.23 8.80
C GLU A 90 9.69 -4.95 9.90
N GLU A 91 9.61 -6.28 9.93
CA GLU A 91 10.12 -7.13 11.02
C GLU A 91 11.61 -6.93 11.32
N LYS A 92 12.38 -6.44 10.35
CA LYS A 92 13.83 -6.33 10.40
C LYS A 92 14.36 -4.91 10.62
N SER A 93 13.54 -3.87 10.40
CA SER A 93 14.04 -2.49 10.32
C SER A 93 13.42 -1.55 11.34
N ASP A 94 12.41 -1.97 12.12
CA ASP A 94 11.60 -1.09 12.97
C ASP A 94 11.02 0.12 12.21
N ILE A 95 11.01 0.08 10.87
CA ILE A 95 10.45 1.10 9.99
C ILE A 95 9.06 0.63 9.58
N TYR A 96 8.09 1.54 9.64
CA TYR A 96 6.77 1.30 9.08
C TYR A 96 6.83 1.48 7.57
N THR A 97 6.55 0.41 6.83
CA THR A 97 6.46 0.42 5.37
C THR A 97 5.00 0.35 4.96
N ARG A 98 4.61 1.19 4.01
CA ARG A 98 3.27 1.15 3.42
C ARG A 98 3.22 0.02 2.40
N ARG A 99 2.24 -0.88 2.52
CA ARG A 99 2.01 -1.95 1.54
C ARG A 99 0.71 -1.74 0.80
N TRP A 100 0.77 -1.75 -0.53
CA TRP A 100 -0.40 -1.77 -1.41
C TRP A 100 -1.43 -2.81 -0.96
N LEU A 101 -2.72 -2.47 -1.10
CA LEU A 101 -3.81 -3.40 -0.84
C LEU A 101 -3.70 -4.66 -1.72
N SER A 102 -4.04 -5.80 -1.13
CA SER A 102 -4.47 -6.96 -1.91
C SER A 102 -5.82 -6.69 -2.59
N LEU A 103 -6.22 -7.53 -3.55
CA LEU A 103 -7.53 -7.38 -4.21
C LEU A 103 -8.69 -7.59 -3.25
N TYR A 104 -8.55 -8.56 -2.34
CA TYR A 104 -9.55 -8.79 -1.29
C TYR A 104 -9.69 -7.57 -0.37
N GLU A 105 -8.58 -6.96 0.05
CA GLU A 105 -8.62 -5.75 0.89
C GLU A 105 -9.18 -4.55 0.12
N TYR A 106 -8.93 -4.44 -1.19
CA TYR A 106 -9.54 -3.44 -2.05
C TYR A 106 -11.07 -3.60 -2.09
N GLU A 107 -11.55 -4.79 -2.44
CA GLU A 107 -12.97 -5.12 -2.50
C GLU A 107 -13.68 -4.84 -1.18
N LYS A 108 -13.06 -5.25 -0.07
CA LYS A 108 -13.58 -4.97 1.27
C LYS A 108 -13.63 -3.47 1.59
N ALA A 109 -12.63 -2.70 1.16
CA ALA A 109 -12.55 -1.28 1.49
C ALA A 109 -13.52 -0.41 0.68
N PHE A 110 -13.78 -0.79 -0.58
CA PHE A 110 -14.57 0.02 -1.52
C PHE A 110 -15.93 -0.58 -1.87
N GLY A 111 -16.21 -1.82 -1.47
CA GLY A 111 -17.48 -2.50 -1.76
C GLY A 111 -17.65 -2.89 -3.22
N GLU A 112 -16.57 -2.88 -4.00
CA GLU A 112 -16.60 -3.20 -5.43
C GLU A 112 -15.35 -3.95 -5.89
N ALA A 113 -15.54 -4.80 -6.89
CA ALA A 113 -14.44 -5.53 -7.53
C ALA A 113 -13.63 -4.60 -8.43
N LEU A 114 -12.31 -4.79 -8.39
CA LEU A 114 -11.42 -4.14 -9.34
C LEU A 114 -11.54 -4.86 -10.69
N GLY A 115 -12.37 -4.32 -11.58
CA GLY A 115 -12.89 -4.99 -12.79
C GLY A 115 -11.87 -5.32 -13.90
N TYR A 116 -10.57 -5.18 -13.67
CA TYR A 116 -9.55 -5.34 -14.70
C TYR A 116 -8.92 -6.72 -14.67
N GLU A 117 -9.22 -7.55 -15.66
CA GLU A 117 -8.55 -8.84 -15.84
C GLU A 117 -7.11 -8.70 -16.34
N THR A 118 -6.40 -9.84 -16.47
CA THR A 118 -5.06 -9.85 -17.07
C THR A 118 -5.20 -9.51 -18.55
N ILE A 119 -4.62 -8.38 -18.96
CA ILE A 119 -4.71 -7.90 -20.34
C ILE A 119 -4.04 -8.87 -21.33
N ASP A 120 -4.66 -8.99 -22.50
CA ASP A 120 -4.13 -9.70 -23.67
C ASP A 120 -3.79 -8.65 -24.73
N PHE A 121 -2.50 -8.47 -25.01
CA PHE A 121 -2.04 -7.45 -25.96
C PHE A 121 -2.10 -7.90 -27.42
N ARG A 122 -2.58 -9.12 -27.69
CA ARG A 122 -2.75 -9.59 -29.06
C ARG A 122 -3.89 -8.83 -29.73
N GLU A 123 -3.63 -8.30 -30.91
CA GLU A 123 -4.69 -7.83 -31.82
C GLU A 123 -5.46 -9.03 -32.39
N ASP A 124 -4.75 -10.10 -32.76
CA ASP A 124 -5.33 -11.34 -33.25
C ASP A 124 -5.20 -12.47 -32.22
N THR A 125 -6.36 -12.95 -31.76
CA THR A 125 -6.47 -14.05 -30.80
C THR A 125 -6.02 -15.41 -31.35
N HIS A 126 -5.88 -15.54 -32.68
CA HIS A 126 -5.32 -16.70 -33.37
C HIS A 126 -3.80 -16.75 -33.37
N LEU A 127 -3.11 -15.75 -32.80
CA LEU A 127 -1.66 -15.74 -32.67
C LEU A 127 -1.21 -16.14 -31.26
N CYS A 128 -0.01 -16.70 -31.15
CA CYS A 128 0.59 -17.07 -29.87
C CYS A 128 0.96 -15.84 -29.04
N LYS A 129 0.51 -15.77 -27.77
CA LYS A 129 0.80 -14.69 -26.80
C LYS A 129 2.29 -14.43 -26.51
N TRP A 130 3.17 -15.33 -26.93
CA TRP A 130 4.61 -15.23 -26.67
C TRP A 130 5.45 -15.00 -27.92
N CYS A 131 5.12 -15.64 -29.06
CA CYS A 131 5.97 -15.59 -30.25
C CYS A 131 5.25 -15.11 -31.51
N ASN A 132 3.98 -14.72 -31.40
CA ASN A 132 3.13 -14.26 -32.50
C ASN A 132 2.95 -15.24 -33.67
N GLN A 133 3.37 -16.51 -33.51
CA GLN A 133 3.13 -17.54 -34.52
C GLN A 133 1.64 -17.94 -34.51
N PRO A 134 1.06 -18.29 -35.68
CA PRO A 134 -0.29 -18.80 -35.76
C PRO A 134 -0.53 -19.99 -34.84
N LEU A 135 -1.72 -20.03 -34.24
CA LEU A 135 -2.16 -21.14 -33.41
C LEU A 135 -2.81 -22.20 -34.28
N GLU A 136 -2.36 -23.44 -34.14
CA GLU A 136 -2.90 -24.59 -34.84
C GLU A 136 -3.75 -25.49 -33.93
N GLY A 137 -4.75 -26.14 -34.52
CA GLY A 137 -5.61 -27.10 -33.85
C GLY A 137 -6.46 -26.49 -32.73
N ARG A 138 -6.41 -27.08 -31.53
CA ARG A 138 -7.25 -26.69 -30.37
C ARG A 138 -6.62 -25.62 -29.48
N ARG A 139 -5.40 -25.15 -29.77
CA ARG A 139 -4.66 -24.20 -28.90
C ARG A 139 -5.26 -22.79 -29.05
N ARG A 140 -5.51 -22.11 -27.92
CA ARG A 140 -6.17 -20.78 -27.87
C ARG A 140 -5.28 -19.61 -27.43
N SER A 141 -4.06 -19.88 -26.95
CA SER A 141 -3.20 -18.84 -26.37
C SER A 141 -1.72 -19.02 -26.66
N PHE A 142 -1.23 -20.26 -26.75
CA PHE A 142 0.18 -20.54 -26.97
C PHE A 142 0.34 -21.67 -27.97
N CYS A 143 1.22 -21.49 -28.97
CA CYS A 143 1.51 -22.52 -29.98
C CYS A 143 2.23 -23.74 -29.38
N SER A 144 2.92 -23.58 -28.25
CA SER A 144 3.63 -24.65 -27.56
C SER A 144 3.67 -24.43 -26.05
N ASP A 145 3.91 -25.51 -25.30
CA ASP A 145 3.99 -25.47 -23.84
C ASP A 145 5.23 -24.67 -23.39
N ARG A 146 6.28 -24.65 -24.21
CA ARG A 146 7.45 -23.79 -24.03
C ARG A 146 7.07 -22.31 -24.04
N CYS A 147 6.20 -21.89 -24.96
CA CYS A 147 5.70 -20.52 -25.03
C CYS A 147 4.86 -20.17 -23.81
N SER A 148 3.97 -21.08 -23.38
CA SER A 148 3.18 -20.92 -22.15
C SER A 148 4.07 -20.72 -20.91
N ARG A 149 5.07 -21.59 -20.71
CA ARG A 149 6.01 -21.48 -19.58
C ARG A 149 6.84 -20.20 -19.62
N SER A 150 7.29 -19.79 -20.81
CA SER A 150 8.08 -18.57 -20.98
C SER A 150 7.27 -17.32 -20.67
N TYR A 151 6.02 -17.27 -21.15
CA TYR A 151 5.07 -16.20 -20.85
C TYR A 151 4.73 -16.14 -19.36
N GLY A 152 4.42 -17.29 -18.74
CA GLY A 152 4.18 -17.37 -17.30
C GLY A 152 5.38 -16.89 -16.48
N LYS A 153 6.60 -17.23 -16.92
CA LYS A 153 7.82 -16.75 -16.26
C LYS A 153 7.99 -15.23 -16.35
N ALA A 154 7.65 -14.63 -17.49
CA ALA A 154 7.72 -13.18 -17.67
C ALA A 154 6.63 -12.43 -16.90
N THR A 155 5.39 -12.93 -16.91
CA THR A 155 4.22 -12.23 -16.35
C THR A 155 3.97 -12.49 -14.86
N PHE A 156 4.42 -13.63 -14.33
CA PHE A 156 4.24 -13.99 -12.92
C PHE A 156 5.50 -13.75 -12.09
N PHE A 157 6.62 -14.40 -12.44
CA PHE A 157 7.85 -14.33 -11.64
C PHE A 157 8.65 -13.04 -11.82
N LYS A 158 8.53 -12.38 -12.98
CA LYS A 158 9.20 -11.09 -13.25
C LYS A 158 8.27 -9.88 -13.12
N ARG A 159 7.04 -10.07 -12.63
CA ARG A 159 6.05 -8.99 -12.48
C ARG A 159 6.59 -7.83 -11.65
N GLY A 160 7.33 -8.13 -10.58
CA GLY A 160 8.03 -7.15 -9.73
C GLY A 160 7.12 -6.12 -9.05
N ILE A 161 5.80 -6.33 -9.07
CA ILE A 161 4.78 -5.32 -8.73
C ILE A 161 3.64 -5.99 -7.97
N SER A 162 3.16 -5.33 -6.92
CA SER A 162 2.02 -5.76 -6.10
C SER A 162 0.71 -5.87 -6.89
N THR A 163 -0.29 -6.51 -6.30
CA THR A 163 -1.49 -6.91 -7.04
C THR A 163 -2.31 -5.73 -7.55
N LEU A 164 -2.63 -4.78 -6.67
CA LEU A 164 -3.38 -3.56 -7.03
C LEU A 164 -2.63 -2.72 -8.08
N PRO A 165 -1.36 -2.31 -7.88
CA PRO A 165 -0.62 -1.53 -8.88
C PRO A 165 -0.59 -2.15 -10.28
N TYR A 166 -0.43 -3.47 -10.37
CA TYR A 166 -0.47 -4.14 -11.67
C TYR A 166 -1.84 -4.10 -12.33
N ARG A 167 -2.93 -4.11 -11.56
CA ARG A 167 -4.28 -3.99 -12.13
C ARG A 167 -4.52 -2.57 -12.66
N ILE A 168 -4.02 -1.56 -11.96
CA ILE A 168 -3.98 -0.18 -12.47
C ILE A 168 -3.15 -0.10 -13.77
N ALA A 169 -1.99 -0.77 -13.80
CA ALA A 169 -1.19 -0.87 -15.02
C ALA A 169 -1.95 -1.58 -16.16
N SER A 170 -2.67 -2.67 -15.88
CA SER A 170 -3.50 -3.36 -16.86
C SER A 170 -4.62 -2.49 -17.41
N ARG A 171 -5.32 -1.73 -16.54
CA ARG A 171 -6.31 -0.72 -16.96
C ARG A 171 -5.69 0.29 -17.93
N ASP A 172 -4.52 0.78 -17.58
CA ASP A 172 -3.79 1.77 -18.37
C ASP A 172 -3.03 1.16 -19.55
N GLN A 173 -3.24 -0.14 -19.80
CA GLN A 173 -2.55 -0.95 -20.80
C GLN A 173 -1.03 -0.80 -20.75
N PHE A 174 -0.44 -0.57 -19.58
CA PHE A 174 1.00 -0.33 -19.38
C PHE A 174 1.54 0.88 -20.14
N TYR A 175 0.71 1.84 -20.53
CA TYR A 175 1.18 3.11 -21.07
C TYR A 175 1.28 4.16 -19.97
N CYS A 176 2.30 5.02 -20.08
CA CYS A 176 2.34 6.23 -19.28
C CYS A 176 1.16 7.13 -19.67
N ARG A 177 0.26 7.41 -18.72
CA ARG A 177 -0.93 8.23 -18.99
C ARG A 177 -0.66 9.71 -19.19
N VAL A 178 0.60 10.15 -19.03
CA VAL A 178 1.05 11.53 -19.28
C VAL A 178 1.75 11.64 -20.63
N THR A 179 2.69 10.74 -20.95
CA THR A 179 3.54 10.85 -22.15
C THR A 179 3.18 9.88 -23.27
N GLY A 180 2.37 8.86 -22.99
CA GLY A 180 2.08 7.78 -23.93
C GLY A 180 3.22 6.75 -24.08
N ALA A 181 4.32 6.90 -23.33
CA ALA A 181 5.44 5.95 -23.40
C ALA A 181 4.98 4.52 -23.06
N ASP A 182 5.45 3.54 -23.83
CA ASP A 182 5.22 2.12 -23.55
C ASP A 182 6.08 1.66 -22.36
N LEU A 183 5.42 1.20 -21.30
CA LEU A 183 6.05 0.71 -20.07
C LEU A 183 5.94 -0.81 -19.93
N ALA A 184 5.39 -1.50 -20.94
CA ALA A 184 5.39 -2.95 -21.02
C ALA A 184 6.74 -3.48 -21.51
N ILE A 185 7.03 -4.74 -21.18
CA ILE A 185 8.14 -5.47 -21.79
C ILE A 185 7.73 -5.93 -23.18
N THR A 186 8.58 -5.63 -24.16
CA THR A 186 8.59 -6.32 -25.46
C THR A 186 9.64 -7.40 -25.43
N ASN A 187 9.25 -8.64 -25.68
CA ASN A 187 10.19 -9.76 -25.65
C ASN A 187 11.05 -9.79 -26.93
N ARG A 188 12.01 -10.71 -26.97
CA ARG A 188 12.92 -10.90 -28.12
C ARG A 188 12.23 -11.22 -29.46
N MET A 189 10.96 -11.59 -29.43
CA MET A 189 10.15 -11.90 -30.62
C MET A 189 9.31 -10.70 -31.07
N GLY A 190 9.51 -9.52 -30.48
CA GLY A 190 8.71 -8.33 -30.77
C GLY A 190 7.30 -8.36 -30.16
N VAL A 191 7.00 -9.31 -29.26
CA VAL A 191 5.68 -9.42 -28.64
C VAL A 191 5.65 -8.64 -27.34
N ARG A 192 4.67 -7.75 -27.22
CA ARG A 192 4.37 -6.97 -26.00
C ARG A 192 3.73 -7.88 -24.96
N ILE A 193 4.18 -7.78 -23.71
CA ILE A 193 3.79 -8.68 -22.61
C ILE A 193 3.35 -7.84 -21.40
N PRO A 194 2.29 -8.23 -20.66
CA PRO A 194 1.82 -7.50 -19.48
C PRO A 194 2.77 -7.70 -18.29
N ALA A 195 3.94 -7.10 -18.40
CA ALA A 195 4.99 -7.07 -17.39
C ALA A 195 5.71 -5.72 -17.52
N SER A 196 6.05 -5.11 -16.38
CA SER A 196 6.71 -3.80 -16.36
C SER A 196 8.14 -3.90 -16.90
N ASN A 197 8.52 -2.95 -17.75
CA ASN A 197 9.90 -2.75 -18.18
C ASN A 197 10.80 -2.10 -17.11
N GLN A 198 10.33 -2.07 -15.85
CA GLN A 198 10.97 -1.44 -14.70
C GLN A 198 11.02 0.09 -14.75
N GLN A 199 10.43 0.73 -15.75
CA GLN A 199 10.26 2.19 -15.82
C GLN A 199 8.85 2.63 -15.43
N MET A 200 7.98 1.70 -15.03
CA MET A 200 6.61 1.98 -14.62
C MET A 200 6.47 2.21 -13.12
N GLU A 201 5.66 3.20 -12.75
CA GLU A 201 5.23 3.47 -11.39
C GLU A 201 3.72 3.77 -11.36
N ILE A 202 3.10 3.48 -10.21
CA ILE A 202 1.70 3.87 -9.94
C ILE A 202 1.72 5.04 -8.97
N HIS A 203 1.05 6.12 -9.35
CA HIS A 203 1.01 7.37 -8.62
C HIS A 203 -0.39 7.67 -8.10
N HIS A 204 -0.48 8.29 -6.93
CA HIS A 204 -1.71 8.81 -6.37
C HIS A 204 -1.99 10.23 -6.88
N LEU A 205 -3.14 10.46 -7.51
CA LEU A 205 -3.56 11.79 -7.97
C LEU A 205 -3.81 12.75 -6.80
N ILE A 206 -4.42 12.23 -5.73
CA ILE A 206 -4.56 12.88 -4.44
C ILE A 206 -3.64 12.16 -3.48
N PHE A 207 -2.70 12.90 -2.90
CA PHE A 207 -1.76 12.30 -1.98
C PHE A 207 -2.47 11.73 -0.75
N VAL A 208 -1.92 10.64 -0.27
CA VAL A 208 -2.43 9.94 0.92
C VAL A 208 -2.29 10.83 2.16
N ALA A 209 -1.21 11.61 2.24
CA ALA A 209 -1.01 12.63 3.28
C ALA A 209 -2.09 13.74 3.25
N GLN A 210 -2.82 13.87 2.15
CA GLN A 210 -3.93 14.80 1.95
C GLN A 210 -5.30 14.09 1.99
N GLY A 211 -5.35 12.84 2.46
CA GLY A 211 -6.58 12.06 2.54
C GLY A 211 -6.96 11.32 1.25
N GLY A 212 -6.05 11.17 0.29
CA GLY A 212 -6.27 10.36 -0.90
C GLY A 212 -6.37 8.86 -0.59
N SER A 213 -7.31 8.18 -1.25
CA SER A 213 -7.55 6.75 -1.10
C SER A 213 -6.66 5.90 -2.02
N ASP A 214 -6.67 4.58 -1.85
CA ASP A 214 -6.10 3.62 -2.81
C ASP A 214 -7.11 3.16 -3.87
N HIS A 215 -8.22 3.89 -4.04
CA HIS A 215 -9.21 3.59 -5.07
C HIS A 215 -8.60 3.75 -6.46
N GLU A 216 -9.01 2.94 -7.44
CA GLU A 216 -8.42 2.98 -8.78
C GLU A 216 -8.52 4.34 -9.46
N SER A 217 -9.62 5.07 -9.27
CA SER A 217 -9.79 6.44 -9.80
C SER A 217 -8.80 7.44 -9.23
N ASN A 218 -8.19 7.17 -8.07
CA ASN A 218 -7.12 7.97 -7.50
C ASN A 218 -5.72 7.51 -7.92
N LEU A 219 -5.61 6.44 -8.68
CA LEU A 219 -4.34 5.85 -9.07
C LEU A 219 -4.12 6.00 -10.58
N ILE A 220 -2.87 6.24 -10.97
CA ILE A 220 -2.49 6.42 -12.37
C ILE A 220 -1.15 5.75 -12.69
N THR A 221 -1.04 5.15 -13.86
CA THR A 221 0.22 4.61 -14.38
C THR A 221 1.06 5.70 -15.03
N VAL A 222 2.28 5.89 -14.54
CA VAL A 222 3.25 6.87 -15.06
C VAL A 222 4.62 6.24 -15.22
N SER A 223 5.50 6.87 -16.01
CA SER A 223 6.90 6.48 -16.04
C SER A 223 7.62 7.01 -14.79
N LYS A 224 8.73 6.36 -14.40
CA LYS A 224 9.63 6.82 -13.33
C LYS A 224 10.04 8.28 -13.50
N GLN A 225 10.32 8.68 -14.75
CA GLN A 225 10.72 10.04 -15.06
C GLN A 225 9.58 11.03 -14.82
N VAL A 226 8.37 10.74 -15.31
CA VAL A 226 7.19 11.59 -15.07
C VAL A 226 6.88 11.68 -13.57
N HIS A 227 6.97 10.56 -12.85
CA HIS A 227 6.74 10.55 -11.41
C HIS A 227 7.73 11.45 -10.67
N LYS A 228 9.02 11.35 -11.01
CA LYS A 228 10.08 12.21 -10.47
C LYS A 228 9.86 13.69 -10.82
N ASP A 229 9.51 13.98 -12.07
CA ASP A 229 9.28 15.33 -12.56
C ASP A 229 8.09 16.00 -11.88
N TYR A 230 7.01 15.25 -11.63
CA TYR A 230 5.86 15.72 -10.87
C TYR A 230 6.25 16.13 -9.44
N HIS A 231 6.95 15.27 -8.70
CA HIS A 231 7.40 15.58 -7.33
C HIS A 231 8.43 16.72 -7.27
N LYS A 232 9.10 17.01 -8.38
CA LYS A 232 9.98 18.17 -8.55
C LYS A 232 9.26 19.45 -8.97
N GLY A 233 7.95 19.38 -9.22
CA GLY A 233 7.18 20.53 -9.69
C GLY A 233 7.43 20.92 -11.14
N VAL A 234 7.93 20.00 -11.98
CA VAL A 234 8.18 20.30 -13.39
C VAL A 234 6.85 20.54 -14.12
N SER A 235 6.74 21.69 -14.79
CA SER A 235 5.48 22.23 -15.32
C SER A 235 4.67 21.25 -16.16
N TYR A 236 5.29 20.55 -17.12
CA TYR A 236 4.55 19.63 -18.00
C TYR A 236 3.89 18.48 -17.22
N ALA A 237 4.60 17.91 -16.25
CA ALA A 237 4.14 16.78 -15.46
C ALA A 237 3.04 17.20 -14.49
N VAL A 238 3.23 18.34 -13.81
CA VAL A 238 2.22 18.93 -12.91
C VAL A 238 0.94 19.24 -13.67
N GLN A 239 1.02 19.98 -14.77
CA GLN A 239 -0.16 20.35 -15.55
C GLN A 239 -0.93 19.12 -16.07
N ALA A 240 -0.21 18.11 -16.57
CA ALA A 240 -0.84 16.89 -17.07
C ALA A 240 -1.53 16.08 -15.96
N ILE A 241 -0.85 15.88 -14.82
CA ILE A 241 -1.41 15.13 -13.69
C ILE A 241 -2.58 15.89 -13.05
N GLU A 242 -2.47 17.22 -12.87
CA GLU A 242 -3.56 18.05 -12.37
C GLU A 242 -4.78 18.02 -13.29
N LYS A 243 -4.57 18.07 -14.62
CA LYS A 243 -5.66 17.93 -15.59
C LYS A 243 -6.38 16.58 -15.42
N ILE A 244 -5.63 15.48 -15.31
CA ILE A 244 -6.22 14.14 -15.13
C ILE A 244 -6.93 14.05 -13.77
N LYS A 245 -6.33 14.56 -12.69
CA LYS A 245 -6.94 14.63 -11.36
C LYS A 245 -8.27 15.38 -11.41
N ASN A 246 -8.29 16.57 -12.01
CA ASN A 246 -9.49 17.38 -12.11
C ASN A 246 -10.60 16.68 -12.91
N GLN A 247 -10.23 15.98 -13.99
CA GLN A 247 -11.20 15.17 -14.75
C GLN A 247 -11.77 14.01 -13.93
N GLN A 248 -10.93 13.25 -13.22
CA GLN A 248 -11.38 12.14 -12.36
C GLN A 248 -12.27 12.63 -11.22
N MET A 249 -11.95 13.78 -10.64
CA MET A 249 -12.70 14.41 -9.56
C MET A 249 -14.15 14.77 -9.94
N LEU A 250 -14.45 15.00 -11.22
CA LEU A 250 -15.82 15.28 -11.67
C LEU A 250 -16.75 14.08 -11.47
N SER A 251 -16.23 12.86 -11.49
CA SER A 251 -17.04 11.63 -11.47
C SER A 251 -16.77 10.73 -10.26
N TYR A 252 -15.61 10.86 -9.62
CA TYR A 252 -15.15 9.91 -8.61
C TYR A 252 -14.64 10.56 -7.33
N ARG A 253 -14.97 11.83 -7.07
CA ARG A 253 -14.53 12.58 -5.88
C ARG A 253 -14.64 11.77 -4.58
N ASP A 254 -15.82 11.21 -4.33
CA ASP A 254 -16.12 10.49 -3.08
C ASP A 254 -15.30 9.21 -2.92
N LYS A 255 -14.86 8.62 -4.04
CA LYS A 255 -14.00 7.45 -4.05
C LYS A 255 -12.52 7.81 -3.97
N MET A 256 -12.13 8.97 -4.50
CA MET A 256 -10.73 9.41 -4.54
C MET A 256 -10.23 9.89 -3.17
N TYR A 257 -11.11 10.36 -2.30
CA TYR A 257 -10.82 10.64 -0.90
C TYR A 257 -11.17 9.45 0.00
N SER A 258 -10.48 9.33 1.13
CA SER A 258 -10.77 8.30 2.13
C SER A 258 -11.95 8.61 3.03
N ILE A 259 -12.45 9.85 2.99
CA ILE A 259 -13.45 10.39 3.91
C ILE A 259 -14.68 10.78 3.09
N GLU A 260 -15.87 10.41 3.55
CA GLU A 260 -17.08 11.15 3.19
C GLU A 260 -16.86 12.59 3.64
N THR A 261 -16.67 13.52 2.71
CA THR A 261 -16.76 14.94 3.03
C THR A 261 -18.17 15.19 3.59
N LYS A 262 -18.29 15.17 4.92
CA LYS A 262 -19.41 15.79 5.63
C LYS A 262 -19.26 17.31 5.56
#